data_AF-A0A8B2HRE0-F1
#
_entry.id   AF-A0A8B2HRE0-F1
#
_cell.length_a   1.000
_cell.length_b   1.000
_cell.length_c   1.000
_cell.angle_alpha   90.00
_cell.angle_beta   90.00
_cell.angle_gamma   90.00
#
_symmetry.space_group_name_H-M   'P 1'
#
loop_
_entity.id
_entity.type
_entity.pdbx_description
1 polymer ?
#
loop_
_entity_poly.entity_id
_entity_poly.type
_entity_poly.pdbx_seq_one_letter_code
_entity_poly.pdbx_strand_id
1 'polypeptide(L)'
;MQESNKILQSLGIPHSALLSVIFGMMLLSFPMGLFVVFNTDLGSDINFDYPLFELSSFSGLDLSLPFAVTIGDAFVLLWSLYAILFAMSIFGPKNGFLQTLSPLLSSGKTVSDSNYLVSITKWFSILILVSAIVTLTQEGFGIETLPPPADNDLEQFLLVTLAPLAEEIGFRALLIGIPVFALYAHKFSAKYFFKSLWNPNANLHVYDSKKALVLIVLVGILFGFAHIATGEPWSEGKFAQASASGIILGWLYFRFGLLPAIVVHWGTNYFIFSYAHFVSQINEISVDEAFYHPLLNSMEVIFLISGVVSLTLLILTYFNSKKKSQLEI
;
A
#
# COMPACT_ATOMS: atom_id res chain seq x y z
N MET A 1 -19.27 -22.30 20.70
CA MET A 1 -19.06 -22.33 19.22
C MET A 1 -20.08 -21.47 18.49
N GLN A 2 -21.36 -21.50 18.87
CA GLN A 2 -22.42 -20.69 18.24
C GLN A 2 -22.24 -19.16 18.37
N GLU A 3 -21.81 -18.66 19.53
CA GLU A 3 -21.67 -17.20 19.76
C GLU A 3 -20.56 -16.55 18.92
N SER A 4 -19.39 -17.18 18.81
CA SER A 4 -18.27 -16.69 18.00
C SER A 4 -18.62 -16.59 16.50
N ASN A 5 -19.43 -17.54 16.00
CA ASN A 5 -19.94 -17.48 14.62
C ASN A 5 -20.95 -16.35 14.41
N LYS A 6 -21.76 -16.00 15.42
CA LYS A 6 -22.70 -14.87 15.34
C LYS A 6 -21.97 -13.53 15.29
N ILE A 7 -20.90 -13.36 16.08
CA ILE A 7 -20.08 -12.13 16.09
C ILE A 7 -19.34 -11.96 14.75
N LEU A 8 -18.77 -13.03 14.20
CA LEU A 8 -18.14 -13.00 12.87
C LEU A 8 -19.15 -12.64 11.77
N GLN A 9 -20.37 -13.18 11.85
CA GLN A 9 -21.46 -12.84 10.93
C GLN A 9 -21.90 -11.38 11.06
N SER A 10 -22.04 -10.86 12.28
CA SER A 10 -22.46 -9.47 12.49
C SER A 10 -21.42 -8.46 12.03
N LEU A 11 -20.13 -8.80 12.11
CA LEU A 11 -19.03 -7.94 11.63
C LEU A 11 -18.75 -8.09 10.14
N GLY A 12 -19.11 -9.23 9.52
CA GLY A 12 -18.83 -9.49 8.10
C GLY A 12 -19.54 -8.53 7.14
N ILE A 13 -20.80 -8.18 7.41
CA ILE A 13 -21.58 -7.23 6.60
C ILE A 13 -20.96 -5.82 6.63
N PRO A 14 -20.79 -5.16 7.79
CA PRO A 14 -20.20 -3.82 7.84
C PRO A 14 -18.77 -3.81 7.30
N HIS A 15 -17.99 -4.88 7.52
CA HIS A 15 -16.66 -5.01 6.92
C HIS A 15 -16.72 -4.99 5.39
N SER A 16 -17.59 -5.80 4.78
CA SER A 16 -17.73 -5.82 3.31
C SER A 16 -18.16 -4.48 2.72
N ALA A 17 -19.02 -3.73 3.43
CA ALA A 17 -19.40 -2.38 3.03
C ALA A 17 -18.20 -1.41 3.09
N LEU A 18 -17.43 -1.44 4.17
CA LEU A 18 -16.21 -0.61 4.31
C LEU A 18 -15.19 -0.91 3.21
N LEU A 19 -14.92 -2.19 2.92
CA LEU A 19 -14.01 -2.55 1.82
C LEU A 19 -14.51 -2.04 0.46
N SER A 20 -15.83 -2.05 0.23
CA SER A 20 -16.44 -1.55 -1.01
C SER A 20 -16.33 -0.04 -1.14
N VAL A 21 -16.51 0.71 -0.04
CA VAL A 21 -16.34 2.16 -0.01
C VAL A 21 -14.88 2.54 -0.30
N ILE A 22 -13.92 1.85 0.34
CA ILE A 22 -12.48 2.07 0.08
C ILE A 22 -12.11 1.74 -1.36
N PHE A 23 -12.63 0.64 -1.91
CA PHE A 23 -12.48 0.33 -3.33
C PHE A 23 -12.99 1.48 -4.22
N GLY A 24 -14.18 2.02 -3.94
CA GLY A 24 -14.73 3.14 -4.69
C GLY A 24 -13.83 4.38 -4.64
N MET A 25 -13.29 4.72 -3.47
CA MET A 25 -12.36 5.84 -3.31
C MET A 25 -11.04 5.60 -4.05
N MET A 26 -10.45 4.41 -3.95
CA MET A 26 -9.25 4.06 -4.71
C MET A 26 -9.49 4.16 -6.23
N LEU A 27 -10.65 3.71 -6.71
CA LEU A 27 -11.00 3.81 -8.13
C LEU A 27 -11.13 5.27 -8.60
N LEU A 28 -11.75 6.14 -7.78
CA LEU A 28 -11.90 7.56 -8.09
C LEU A 28 -10.58 8.34 -8.06
N SER A 29 -9.57 7.85 -7.34
CA SER A 29 -8.25 8.49 -7.31
C SER A 29 -7.52 8.49 -8.67
N PHE A 30 -7.81 7.51 -9.53
CA PHE A 30 -7.20 7.44 -10.87
C PHE A 30 -7.54 8.65 -11.74
N PRO A 31 -8.82 8.98 -11.99
CA PRO A 31 -9.16 10.19 -12.75
C PRO A 31 -8.81 11.48 -12.00
N MET A 32 -8.83 11.50 -10.66
CA MET A 32 -8.41 12.67 -9.88
C MET A 32 -6.93 13.02 -10.11
N GLY A 33 -6.02 12.04 -10.06
CA GLY A 33 -4.60 12.30 -10.31
C GLY A 33 -4.32 12.79 -11.74
N LEU A 34 -5.03 12.25 -12.75
CA LEU A 34 -4.94 12.80 -14.12
C LEU A 34 -5.45 14.24 -14.19
N PHE A 35 -6.59 14.53 -13.55
CA PHE A 35 -7.14 15.88 -13.53
C PHE A 35 -6.14 16.85 -12.91
N VAL A 36 -5.59 16.52 -11.73
CA VAL A 36 -4.60 17.34 -11.03
C VAL A 36 -3.38 17.61 -11.91
N VAL A 37 -2.76 16.58 -12.50
CA VAL A 37 -1.52 16.77 -13.27
C VAL A 37 -1.73 17.55 -14.57
N PHE A 38 -2.85 17.33 -15.27
CA PHE A 38 -3.04 17.86 -16.63
C PHE A 38 -3.97 19.07 -16.72
N ASN A 39 -4.75 19.37 -15.67
CA ASN A 39 -5.79 20.40 -15.71
C ASN A 39 -5.71 21.40 -14.55
N THR A 40 -4.67 21.34 -13.72
CA THR A 40 -4.46 22.29 -12.62
C THR A 40 -3.05 22.87 -12.67
N ASP A 41 -2.80 23.92 -11.90
CA ASP A 41 -1.50 24.60 -11.83
C ASP A 41 -0.66 24.06 -10.67
N LEU A 42 -0.65 22.73 -10.50
CA LEU A 42 -0.02 22.07 -9.35
C LEU A 42 1.45 22.42 -9.22
N GLY A 43 2.17 22.52 -10.33
CA GLY A 43 3.60 22.78 -10.34
C GLY A 43 3.96 24.26 -10.43
N SER A 44 3.00 25.18 -10.52
CA SER A 44 3.21 26.63 -10.67
C SER A 44 4.22 26.99 -11.79
N ASP A 45 5.51 27.11 -11.46
CA ASP A 45 6.58 27.43 -12.40
C ASP A 45 6.91 26.28 -13.39
N ILE A 46 6.52 25.04 -13.06
CA ILE A 46 6.65 23.87 -13.93
C ILE A 46 5.30 23.19 -14.17
N ASN A 47 5.16 22.51 -15.30
CA ASN A 47 3.95 21.77 -15.65
C ASN A 47 4.28 20.41 -16.26
N PHE A 48 3.27 19.68 -16.73
CA PHE A 48 3.43 18.33 -17.27
C PHE A 48 4.31 18.26 -18.53
N ASP A 49 4.52 19.35 -19.27
CA ASP A 49 5.41 19.39 -20.45
C ASP A 49 6.89 19.63 -20.08
N TYR A 50 7.19 19.87 -18.79
CA TYR A 50 8.55 20.11 -18.33
C TYR A 50 9.45 18.87 -18.55
N PRO A 51 10.70 19.03 -19.03
CA PRO A 51 11.62 17.91 -19.25
C PRO A 51 11.97 17.17 -17.96
N LEU A 52 11.75 15.86 -17.93
CA LEU A 52 11.94 15.04 -16.72
C LEU A 52 13.37 15.10 -16.17
N PHE A 53 14.38 15.07 -17.05
CA PHE A 53 15.79 15.03 -16.65
C PHE A 53 16.35 16.38 -16.22
N GLU A 54 15.59 17.47 -16.36
CA GLU A 54 15.96 18.77 -15.81
C GLU A 54 15.57 18.90 -14.32
N LEU A 55 14.70 18.03 -13.81
CA LEU A 55 14.39 17.96 -12.38
C LEU A 55 15.63 17.55 -11.58
N SER A 56 15.84 18.20 -10.43
CA SER A 56 16.98 17.95 -9.54
C SER A 56 17.10 16.46 -9.17
N SER A 57 15.97 15.82 -8.89
CA SER A 57 15.83 14.40 -8.54
C SER A 57 16.30 13.43 -9.63
N PHE A 58 16.31 13.86 -10.89
CA PHE A 58 16.66 13.04 -12.06
C PHE A 58 17.93 13.52 -12.80
N SER A 59 18.45 14.70 -12.43
CA SER A 59 19.59 15.37 -13.09
C SER A 59 20.90 14.58 -13.13
N GLY A 60 21.06 13.55 -12.29
CA GLY A 60 22.23 12.66 -12.29
C GLY A 60 22.14 11.48 -13.28
N LEU A 61 21.00 11.29 -13.94
CA LEU A 61 20.80 10.25 -14.94
C LEU A 61 21.13 10.81 -16.32
N ASP A 62 22.40 10.70 -16.74
CA ASP A 62 22.86 11.10 -18.07
C ASP A 62 22.38 10.08 -19.14
N LEU A 63 21.06 10.06 -19.34
CA LEU A 63 20.38 9.23 -20.33
C LEU A 63 20.21 10.07 -21.59
N SER A 64 21.15 9.92 -22.53
CA SER A 64 21.04 10.49 -23.87
C SER A 64 19.93 9.79 -24.66
N LEU A 65 18.68 10.11 -24.36
CA LEU A 65 17.52 9.60 -25.09
C LEU A 65 17.35 10.39 -26.39
N PRO A 66 16.95 9.72 -27.50
CA PRO A 66 16.72 10.38 -28.78
C PRO A 66 15.44 11.24 -28.81
N PHE A 67 14.69 11.28 -27.70
CA PHE A 67 13.48 12.09 -27.51
C PHE A 67 13.46 12.67 -26.11
N ALA A 68 12.86 13.85 -25.95
CA ALA A 68 12.63 14.45 -24.64
C ALA A 68 11.48 13.70 -23.95
N VAL A 69 11.71 13.24 -22.72
CA VAL A 69 10.68 12.66 -21.85
C VAL A 69 10.21 13.77 -20.92
N THR A 70 8.90 14.01 -20.87
CA THR A 70 8.32 15.02 -19.97
C THR A 70 7.85 14.40 -18.65
N ILE A 71 7.53 15.23 -17.67
CA ILE A 71 6.85 14.83 -16.43
C ILE A 71 5.55 14.11 -16.74
N GLY A 72 4.75 14.63 -17.69
CA GLY A 72 3.48 14.06 -18.12
C GLY A 72 3.63 12.66 -18.71
N ASP A 73 4.65 12.44 -19.55
CA ASP A 73 4.95 11.12 -20.11
C ASP A 73 5.25 10.11 -19.01
N ALA A 74 6.13 10.46 -18.08
CA ALA A 74 6.50 9.62 -16.94
C ALA A 74 5.29 9.31 -16.05
N PHE A 75 4.47 10.33 -15.76
CA PHE A 75 3.27 10.18 -14.96
C PHE A 75 2.24 9.24 -15.62
N VAL A 76 1.98 9.39 -16.91
CA VAL A 76 1.03 8.51 -17.65
C VAL A 76 1.51 7.08 -17.69
N LEU A 77 2.82 6.84 -17.83
CA LEU A 77 3.40 5.49 -17.77
C LEU A 77 3.19 4.85 -16.40
N LEU A 78 3.47 5.57 -15.32
CA LEU A 78 3.25 5.09 -13.96
C LEU A 78 1.76 4.86 -13.68
N TRP A 79 0.91 5.83 -14.04
CA TRP A 79 -0.54 5.75 -13.91
C TRP A 79 -1.09 4.51 -14.63
N SER A 80 -0.65 4.27 -15.86
CA SER A 80 -1.08 3.12 -16.66
C SER A 80 -0.67 1.80 -16.02
N LEU A 81 0.56 1.73 -15.48
CA LEU A 81 1.04 0.56 -14.76
C LEU A 81 0.18 0.27 -13.52
N TYR A 82 -0.10 1.28 -12.69
CA TYR A 82 -0.95 1.10 -11.52
C TYR A 82 -2.39 0.77 -11.89
N ALA A 83 -2.93 1.33 -12.96
CA ALA A 83 -4.26 0.99 -13.47
C ALA A 83 -4.34 -0.48 -13.88
N ILE A 84 -3.30 -1.01 -14.53
CA ILE A 84 -3.20 -2.44 -14.87
C ILE A 84 -3.12 -3.30 -13.61
N LEU A 85 -2.27 -2.97 -12.64
CA LEU A 85 -2.14 -3.73 -11.38
C LEU A 85 -3.43 -3.70 -10.56
N PHE A 86 -4.12 -2.55 -10.53
CA PHE A 86 -5.40 -2.39 -9.86
C PHE A 86 -6.50 -3.19 -10.57
N ALA A 87 -6.56 -3.16 -11.91
CA ALA A 87 -7.48 -4.00 -12.68
C ALA A 87 -7.23 -5.50 -12.43
N MET A 88 -5.98 -5.96 -12.44
CA MET A 88 -5.62 -7.33 -12.05
C MET A 88 -6.10 -7.67 -10.64
N SER A 89 -6.06 -6.70 -9.72
CA SER A 89 -6.52 -6.88 -8.34
C SER A 89 -8.03 -7.11 -8.23
N ILE A 90 -8.81 -6.47 -9.11
CA ILE A 90 -10.28 -6.63 -9.17
C ILE A 90 -10.66 -8.05 -9.59
N PHE A 91 -9.95 -8.63 -10.58
CA PHE A 91 -10.35 -9.91 -11.17
C PHE A 91 -9.80 -11.15 -10.46
N GLY A 92 -8.67 -11.04 -9.74
CA GLY A 92 -7.91 -12.21 -9.28
C GLY A 92 -7.48 -12.16 -7.82
N PRO A 93 -6.78 -13.20 -7.32
CA PRO A 93 -6.17 -14.29 -8.09
C PRO A 93 -7.05 -15.53 -8.30
N LYS A 94 -8.14 -15.71 -7.53
CA LYS A 94 -9.04 -16.86 -7.67
C LYS A 94 -10.44 -16.45 -8.11
N ASN A 95 -11.01 -15.48 -7.41
CA ASN A 95 -12.34 -14.96 -7.67
C ASN A 95 -12.28 -13.45 -7.91
N GLY A 96 -13.25 -12.92 -8.64
CA GLY A 96 -13.43 -11.47 -8.75
C GLY A 96 -13.85 -10.84 -7.42
N PHE A 97 -13.66 -9.53 -7.30
CA PHE A 97 -13.99 -8.76 -6.09
C PHE A 97 -15.46 -8.91 -5.70
N LEU A 98 -16.38 -8.63 -6.62
CA LEU A 98 -17.83 -8.74 -6.38
C LEU A 98 -18.28 -10.17 -6.03
N GLN A 99 -17.66 -11.18 -6.66
CA GLN A 99 -17.91 -12.59 -6.37
C GLN A 99 -17.45 -12.96 -4.96
N THR A 100 -16.37 -12.34 -4.48
CA THR A 100 -15.86 -12.56 -3.12
C THR A 100 -16.74 -11.86 -2.08
N LEU A 101 -17.35 -10.71 -2.42
CA LEU A 101 -18.23 -9.96 -1.51
C LEU A 101 -19.66 -10.52 -1.41
N SER A 102 -20.22 -11.05 -2.50
CA SER A 102 -21.63 -11.50 -2.54
C SER A 102 -22.00 -12.54 -1.46
N PRO A 103 -21.19 -13.58 -1.16
CA PRO A 103 -21.45 -14.51 -0.06
C PRO A 103 -21.37 -13.86 1.33
N LEU A 104 -20.60 -12.78 1.49
CA LEU A 104 -20.43 -12.07 2.77
C LEU A 104 -21.69 -11.29 3.10
N LEU A 105 -22.21 -10.56 2.11
CA LEU A 105 -23.43 -9.77 2.22
C LEU A 105 -24.69 -10.65 2.45
N SER A 106 -24.70 -11.86 1.89
CA SER A 106 -25.86 -12.76 1.95
C SER A 106 -25.84 -13.77 3.10
N SER A 107 -24.66 -14.19 3.57
CA SER A 107 -24.55 -15.28 4.57
C SER A 107 -23.65 -14.99 5.77
N GLY A 108 -23.06 -13.79 5.86
CA GLY A 108 -22.18 -13.39 6.97
C GLY A 108 -20.93 -14.26 7.12
N LYS A 109 -20.51 -14.98 6.08
CA LYS A 109 -19.26 -15.73 6.12
C LYS A 109 -18.07 -14.77 6.27
N THR A 110 -16.96 -15.25 6.80
CA THR A 110 -15.74 -14.44 6.92
C THR A 110 -15.13 -14.20 5.56
N VAL A 111 -14.54 -13.01 5.39
CA VAL A 111 -13.83 -12.61 4.18
C VAL A 111 -12.70 -13.60 3.87
N SER A 112 -12.78 -14.24 2.71
CA SER A 112 -11.70 -15.09 2.20
C SER A 112 -10.70 -14.21 1.45
N ASP A 113 -9.41 -14.39 1.71
CA ASP A 113 -8.31 -13.75 0.98
C ASP A 113 -8.12 -14.37 -0.43
N SER A 114 -9.22 -14.72 -1.09
CA SER A 114 -9.27 -15.31 -2.43
C SER A 114 -9.18 -14.27 -3.55
N ASN A 115 -9.23 -12.99 -3.20
CA ASN A 115 -9.13 -11.85 -4.10
C ASN A 115 -8.08 -10.85 -3.59
N TYR A 116 -7.31 -10.29 -4.51
CA TYR A 116 -6.26 -9.32 -4.20
C TYR A 116 -6.83 -8.03 -3.65
N LEU A 117 -7.86 -7.46 -4.28
CA LEU A 117 -8.44 -6.19 -3.86
C LEU A 117 -9.05 -6.26 -2.45
N VAL A 118 -9.63 -7.39 -2.07
CA VAL A 118 -10.05 -7.67 -0.69
C VAL A 118 -8.86 -7.60 0.28
N SER A 119 -7.73 -8.23 -0.08
CA SER A 119 -6.52 -8.20 0.74
C SER A 119 -5.95 -6.78 0.81
N ILE A 120 -5.90 -6.08 -0.31
CA ILE A 120 -5.39 -4.71 -0.44
C ILE A 120 -6.18 -3.76 0.44
N THR A 121 -7.51 -3.68 0.28
CA THR A 121 -8.36 -2.76 1.05
C THR A 121 -8.31 -3.06 2.55
N LYS A 122 -8.31 -4.34 2.94
CA LYS A 122 -8.17 -4.78 4.33
C LYS A 122 -6.84 -4.34 4.94
N TRP A 123 -5.73 -4.65 4.29
CA TRP A 123 -4.40 -4.37 4.83
C TRP A 123 -3.99 -2.91 4.71
N PHE A 124 -4.46 -2.20 3.69
CA PHE A 124 -4.35 -0.74 3.61
C PHE A 124 -4.97 -0.09 4.85
N SER A 125 -6.20 -0.49 5.21
CA SER A 125 -6.88 0.05 6.40
C SER A 125 -6.13 -0.29 7.71
N ILE A 126 -5.58 -1.51 7.81
CA ILE A 126 -4.75 -1.90 8.96
C ILE A 126 -3.46 -1.07 9.02
N LEU A 127 -2.82 -0.82 7.88
CA LEU A 127 -1.61 -0.01 7.80
C LEU A 127 -1.89 1.43 8.27
N ILE A 128 -2.96 2.07 7.77
CA ILE A 128 -3.37 3.42 8.22
C ILE A 128 -3.66 3.45 9.73
N LEU A 129 -4.37 2.44 10.25
CA LEU A 129 -4.62 2.34 11.70
C LEU A 129 -3.31 2.23 12.50
N VAL A 130 -2.39 1.35 12.10
CA VAL A 130 -1.10 1.18 12.79
C VAL A 130 -0.29 2.47 12.72
N SER A 131 -0.29 3.12 11.55
CA SER A 131 0.35 4.43 11.35
C SER A 131 -0.19 5.46 12.33
N ALA A 132 -1.52 5.63 12.41
CA ALA A 132 -2.15 6.59 13.31
C ALA A 132 -1.84 6.29 14.79
N ILE A 133 -1.86 5.03 15.21
CA ILE A 133 -1.48 4.64 16.58
C ILE A 133 -0.04 5.03 16.89
N VAL A 134 0.88 4.80 15.95
CA VAL A 134 2.29 5.16 16.12
C VAL A 134 2.46 6.67 16.22
N THR A 135 1.85 7.43 15.30
CA THR A 135 1.89 8.90 15.31
C THR A 135 1.34 9.47 16.62
N LEU A 136 0.14 9.06 17.04
CA LEU A 136 -0.47 9.51 18.31
C LEU A 136 0.41 9.18 19.53
N THR A 137 1.08 8.03 19.50
CA THR A 137 2.01 7.65 20.58
C THR A 137 3.23 8.56 20.58
N GLN A 138 3.85 8.77 19.42
CA GLN A 138 5.06 9.58 19.28
C GLN A 138 4.84 11.06 19.61
N GLU A 139 3.73 11.63 19.16
CA GLU A 139 3.33 13.00 19.50
C GLU A 139 3.13 13.17 21.03
N GLY A 140 2.61 12.14 21.70
CA GLY A 140 2.52 12.10 23.17
C GLY A 140 3.88 12.17 23.89
N PHE A 141 4.98 11.87 23.19
CA PHE A 141 6.36 12.03 23.67
C PHE A 141 7.09 13.23 23.05
N GLY A 142 6.40 14.09 22.30
CA GLY A 142 6.99 15.25 21.61
C GLY A 142 7.87 14.88 20.41
N ILE A 143 7.67 13.69 19.83
CA ILE A 143 8.37 13.25 18.62
C ILE A 143 7.45 13.53 17.41
N GLU A 144 7.78 14.54 16.63
CA GLU A 144 7.03 14.92 15.44
C GLU A 144 7.44 14.11 14.21
N THR A 145 6.49 13.85 13.31
CA THR A 145 6.73 13.22 12.01
C THR A 145 6.51 14.22 10.89
N LEU A 146 7.57 14.94 10.56
CA LEU A 146 7.61 15.92 9.49
C LEU A 146 8.11 15.30 8.17
N PRO A 147 7.45 15.58 7.03
CA PRO A 147 7.94 15.23 5.70
C PRO A 147 9.21 16.00 5.33
N PRO A 148 10.00 15.50 4.37
CA PRO A 148 11.03 16.31 3.74
C PRO A 148 10.38 17.52 3.04
N PRO A 149 11.07 18.67 2.97
CA PRO A 149 10.59 19.81 2.22
C PRO A 149 10.40 19.42 0.75
N ALA A 150 9.29 19.84 0.15
CA ALA A 150 9.08 19.69 -1.28
C ALA A 150 9.19 21.07 -1.94
N ASP A 151 10.11 21.19 -2.89
CA ASP A 151 10.29 22.43 -3.65
C ASP A 151 9.11 22.67 -4.61
N ASN A 152 8.47 21.58 -5.07
CA ASN A 152 7.39 21.64 -6.04
C ASN A 152 6.39 20.48 -5.85
N ASP A 153 5.10 20.81 -5.80
CA ASP A 153 4.04 19.80 -5.56
C ASP A 153 3.86 18.84 -6.74
N LEU A 154 4.10 19.27 -7.99
CA LEU A 154 4.01 18.39 -9.16
C LEU A 154 5.17 17.38 -9.16
N GLU A 155 6.39 17.83 -8.87
CA GLU A 155 7.54 16.93 -8.69
C GLU A 155 7.30 15.97 -7.53
N GLN A 156 6.87 16.47 -6.37
CA GLN A 156 6.55 15.64 -5.21
C GLN A 156 5.51 14.58 -5.58
N PHE A 157 4.43 14.96 -6.27
CA PHE A 157 3.37 14.03 -6.65
C PHE A 157 3.88 12.94 -7.60
N LEU A 158 4.76 13.27 -8.56
CA LEU A 158 5.43 12.28 -9.41
C LEU A 158 6.30 11.32 -8.59
N LEU A 159 7.12 11.85 -7.67
CA LEU A 159 8.04 11.05 -6.86
C LEU A 159 7.32 10.10 -5.92
N VAL A 160 6.27 10.57 -5.20
CA VAL A 160 5.48 9.69 -4.34
C VAL A 160 4.69 8.65 -5.15
N THR A 161 4.38 8.93 -6.43
CA THR A 161 3.79 7.96 -7.35
C THR A 161 4.79 6.90 -7.80
N LEU A 162 6.04 7.27 -8.04
CA LEU A 162 7.13 6.36 -8.43
C LEU A 162 7.59 5.48 -7.25
N ALA A 163 7.66 6.05 -6.05
CA ALA A 163 8.27 5.44 -4.86
C ALA A 163 7.77 4.01 -4.56
N PRO A 164 6.46 3.69 -4.55
CA PRO A 164 5.98 2.35 -4.29
C PRO A 164 6.59 1.29 -5.22
N LEU A 165 6.73 1.58 -6.51
CA LEU A 165 7.33 0.62 -7.43
C LEU A 165 8.80 0.36 -7.11
N ALA A 166 9.59 1.43 -6.95
CA ALA A 166 11.01 1.33 -6.66
C ALA A 166 11.27 0.63 -5.31
N GLU A 167 10.56 1.05 -4.27
CA GLU A 167 10.72 0.55 -2.92
C GLU A 167 10.23 -0.90 -2.75
N GLU A 168 9.11 -1.27 -3.37
CA GLU A 168 8.66 -2.66 -3.31
C GLU A 168 9.57 -3.59 -4.11
N ILE A 169 10.12 -3.16 -5.24
CA ILE A 169 11.14 -3.95 -5.95
C ILE A 169 12.39 -4.12 -5.08
N GLY A 170 12.92 -3.02 -4.53
CA GLY A 170 14.12 -3.04 -3.70
C GLY A 170 13.96 -3.87 -2.43
N PHE A 171 13.02 -3.50 -1.57
CA PHE A 171 12.89 -4.12 -0.26
C PHE A 171 12.13 -5.45 -0.28
N ARG A 172 11.15 -5.64 -1.17
CA ARG A 172 10.35 -6.87 -1.18
C ARG A 172 10.95 -7.88 -2.14
N ALA A 173 11.11 -7.56 -3.42
CA ALA A 173 11.65 -8.53 -4.37
C ALA A 173 13.13 -8.85 -4.10
N LEU A 174 13.99 -7.85 -3.91
CA LEU A 174 15.43 -8.10 -3.71
C LEU A 174 15.77 -8.52 -2.28
N LEU A 175 15.34 -7.77 -1.25
CA LEU A 175 15.76 -8.03 0.14
C LEU A 175 14.94 -9.10 0.88
N ILE A 176 13.72 -9.43 0.43
CA ILE A 176 12.92 -10.53 1.00
C ILE A 176 12.82 -11.70 0.01
N GLY A 177 12.43 -11.43 -1.23
CA GLY A 177 12.12 -12.42 -2.25
C GLY A 177 13.30 -13.31 -2.62
N ILE A 178 14.46 -12.72 -2.92
CA ILE A 178 15.66 -13.47 -3.26
C ILE A 178 16.14 -14.34 -2.07
N PRO A 179 16.29 -13.82 -0.83
CA PRO A 179 16.66 -14.66 0.30
C PRO A 179 15.64 -15.75 0.62
N VAL A 180 14.34 -15.46 0.56
CA VAL A 180 13.28 -16.48 0.76
C VAL A 180 13.36 -17.54 -0.34
N PHE A 181 13.61 -17.16 -1.60
CA PHE A 181 13.85 -18.13 -2.66
C PHE A 181 15.07 -19.00 -2.36
N ALA A 182 16.20 -18.41 -1.96
CA ALA A 182 17.42 -19.15 -1.62
C ALA A 182 17.22 -20.13 -0.45
N LEU A 183 16.36 -19.79 0.51
CA LEU A 183 16.06 -20.62 1.68
C LEU A 183 15.12 -21.80 1.38
N TYR A 184 14.17 -21.65 0.46
CA TYR A 184 13.05 -22.60 0.29
C TYR A 184 12.90 -23.18 -1.12
N ALA A 185 13.67 -22.72 -2.11
CA ALA A 185 13.63 -23.29 -3.46
C ALA A 185 14.25 -24.69 -3.48
N HIS A 186 13.54 -25.64 -4.09
CA HIS A 186 14.00 -27.02 -4.31
C HIS A 186 14.55 -27.26 -5.71
N LYS A 187 14.43 -26.26 -6.60
CA LYS A 187 14.87 -26.31 -7.99
C LYS A 187 15.29 -24.94 -8.46
N PHE A 188 16.25 -24.91 -9.38
CA PHE A 188 16.74 -23.67 -9.99
C PHE A 188 16.31 -23.63 -11.45
N SER A 189 15.32 -22.78 -11.75
CA SER A 189 14.99 -22.39 -13.12
C SER A 189 14.52 -20.94 -13.13
N ALA A 190 14.85 -20.20 -14.19
CA ALA A 190 14.48 -18.78 -14.30
C ALA A 190 12.96 -18.58 -14.15
N LYS A 191 12.15 -19.43 -14.79
CA LYS A 191 10.68 -19.40 -14.66
C LYS A 191 10.22 -19.61 -13.21
N TYR A 192 10.84 -20.52 -12.48
CA TYR A 192 10.49 -20.77 -11.08
C TYR A 192 10.93 -19.63 -10.16
N PHE A 193 12.10 -19.05 -10.43
CA PHE A 193 12.62 -17.88 -9.74
C PHE A 193 11.66 -16.68 -9.85
N PHE A 194 11.35 -16.24 -11.07
CA PHE A 194 10.45 -15.09 -11.26
C PHE A 194 9.03 -15.34 -10.75
N LYS A 195 8.49 -16.56 -10.87
CA LYS A 195 7.20 -16.90 -10.27
C LYS A 195 7.23 -16.81 -8.74
N SER A 196 8.32 -17.27 -8.12
CA SER A 196 8.49 -17.20 -6.67
C SER A 196 8.69 -15.77 -6.19
N LEU A 197 9.43 -14.94 -6.93
CA LEU A 197 9.53 -13.50 -6.62
C LEU A 197 8.18 -12.80 -6.77
N TRP A 198 7.36 -13.18 -7.75
CA TRP A 198 6.03 -12.61 -7.93
C TRP A 198 5.07 -12.99 -6.79
N ASN A 199 5.12 -14.24 -6.33
CA ASN A 199 4.32 -14.71 -5.20
C ASN A 199 5.04 -15.85 -4.45
N PRO A 200 5.75 -15.53 -3.35
CA PRO A 200 6.52 -16.51 -2.60
C PRO A 200 5.65 -17.65 -2.06
N ASN A 201 4.58 -17.33 -1.33
CA ASN A 201 3.72 -18.34 -0.70
C ASN A 201 2.98 -19.25 -1.69
N ALA A 202 2.68 -18.79 -2.91
CA ALA A 202 2.02 -19.64 -3.92
C ALA A 202 2.98 -20.60 -4.65
N ASN A 203 4.29 -20.32 -4.66
CA ASN A 203 5.25 -21.05 -5.48
C ASN A 203 6.34 -21.76 -4.67
N LEU A 204 6.64 -21.29 -3.46
CA LEU A 204 7.63 -21.89 -2.57
C LEU A 204 6.94 -22.81 -1.54
N HIS A 205 7.54 -23.97 -1.31
CA HIS A 205 7.08 -24.88 -0.26
C HIS A 205 7.70 -24.47 1.08
N VAL A 206 7.10 -23.48 1.73
CA VAL A 206 7.57 -22.98 3.03
C VAL A 206 6.99 -23.86 4.14
N TYR A 207 7.78 -24.81 4.64
CA TYR A 207 7.38 -25.70 5.74
C TYR A 207 7.45 -25.03 7.11
N ASP A 208 8.41 -24.13 7.32
CA ASP A 208 8.56 -23.32 8.53
C ASP A 208 8.76 -21.86 8.13
N SER A 209 7.81 -20.99 8.48
CA SER A 209 7.84 -19.57 8.14
C SER A 209 8.69 -18.72 9.08
N LYS A 210 9.24 -19.26 10.18
CA LYS A 210 9.99 -18.48 11.18
C LYS A 210 11.15 -17.70 10.56
N LYS A 211 11.95 -18.32 9.69
CA LYS A 211 13.09 -17.65 9.04
C LYS A 211 12.63 -16.50 8.14
N ALA A 212 11.55 -16.71 7.38
CA ALA A 212 10.95 -15.67 6.56
C ALA A 212 10.40 -14.51 7.41
N LEU A 213 9.74 -14.80 8.55
CA LEU A 213 9.22 -13.79 9.46
C LEU A 213 10.33 -12.96 10.11
N VAL A 214 11.42 -13.59 10.57
CA VAL A 214 12.58 -12.87 11.09
C VAL A 214 13.18 -11.95 10.02
N LEU A 215 13.32 -12.44 8.79
CA LEU A 215 13.81 -11.63 7.68
C LEU A 215 12.89 -10.44 7.39
N ILE A 216 11.57 -10.64 7.36
CA ILE A 216 10.59 -9.56 7.17
C ILE A 216 10.74 -8.48 8.24
N VAL A 217 10.93 -8.86 9.51
CA VAL A 217 11.15 -7.90 10.60
C VAL A 217 12.44 -7.11 10.39
N LEU A 218 13.55 -7.78 10.07
CA LEU A 218 14.83 -7.13 9.84
C LEU A 218 14.78 -6.15 8.66
N VAL A 219 14.19 -6.57 7.54
CA VAL A 219 14.05 -5.72 6.35
C VAL A 219 13.05 -4.58 6.61
N GLY A 220 12.00 -4.81 7.39
CA GLY A 220 11.07 -3.76 7.81
C GLY A 220 11.74 -2.67 8.65
N ILE A 221 12.60 -3.05 9.60
CA ILE A 221 13.40 -2.07 10.37
C ILE A 221 14.37 -1.31 9.45
N LEU A 222 15.03 -2.01 8.51
CA LEU A 222 15.89 -1.36 7.52
C LEU A 222 15.12 -0.38 6.63
N PHE A 223 13.87 -0.71 6.27
CA PHE A 223 12.98 0.16 5.52
C PHE A 223 12.68 1.45 6.28
N GLY A 224 12.38 1.37 7.59
CA GLY A 224 12.20 2.55 8.42
C GLY A 224 13.49 3.37 8.60
N PHE A 225 14.64 2.70 8.71
CA PHE A 225 15.94 3.39 8.75
C PHE A 225 16.22 4.17 7.45
N ALA A 226 15.91 3.59 6.28
CA ALA A 226 16.12 4.26 5.00
C ALA A 226 15.36 5.59 4.90
N HIS A 227 14.15 5.66 5.47
CA HIS A 227 13.31 6.87 5.46
C HIS A 227 13.87 8.04 6.27
N ILE A 228 14.79 7.79 7.20
CA ILE A 228 15.42 8.84 8.03
C ILE A 228 16.90 9.06 7.70
N ALA A 229 17.51 8.21 6.87
CA ALA A 229 18.96 8.19 6.66
C ALA A 229 19.41 8.38 5.20
N THR A 230 18.50 8.33 4.23
CA THR A 230 18.85 8.35 2.81
C THR A 230 18.09 9.42 2.04
N GLY A 231 18.73 9.98 0.99
CA GLY A 231 18.14 11.01 0.14
C GLY A 231 17.83 12.29 0.92
N GLU A 232 16.62 12.81 0.75
CA GLU A 232 16.03 13.85 1.58
C GLU A 232 15.20 13.19 2.69
N PRO A 233 15.78 13.06 3.90
CA PRO A 233 15.18 12.22 4.92
C PRO A 233 13.96 12.91 5.54
N TRP A 234 13.01 12.08 5.96
CA TRP A 234 12.00 12.49 6.92
C TRP A 234 12.64 12.76 8.28
N SER A 235 11.94 13.49 9.14
CA SER A 235 12.29 13.59 10.57
C SER A 235 12.36 12.20 11.25
N GLU A 236 13.05 12.14 12.40
CA GLU A 236 13.23 10.91 13.19
C GLU A 236 11.91 10.24 13.58
N GLY A 237 10.82 11.01 13.72
CA GLY A 237 9.49 10.48 14.00
C GLY A 237 9.01 9.46 12.96
N LYS A 238 9.45 9.56 11.70
CA LYS A 238 9.04 8.64 10.64
C LYS A 238 9.54 7.21 10.85
N PHE A 239 10.62 7.00 11.60
CA PHE A 239 11.29 5.69 11.72
C PHE A 239 10.33 4.57 12.17
N ALA A 240 9.56 4.81 13.24
CA ALA A 240 8.68 3.79 13.82
C ALA A 240 7.51 3.49 12.87
N GLN A 241 6.90 4.53 12.30
CA GLN A 241 5.80 4.43 11.35
C GLN A 241 6.22 3.68 10.09
N ALA A 242 7.35 4.07 9.49
CA ALA A 242 7.89 3.43 8.30
C ALA A 242 8.33 1.99 8.58
N SER A 243 8.95 1.71 9.73
CA SER A 243 9.31 0.34 10.12
C SER A 243 8.09 -0.56 10.22
N ALA A 244 7.02 -0.10 10.88
CA ALA A 244 5.77 -0.85 11.01
C ALA A 244 5.14 -1.12 9.64
N SER A 245 5.08 -0.12 8.76
CA SER A 245 4.60 -0.26 7.38
C SER A 245 5.46 -1.24 6.58
N GLY A 246 6.79 -1.20 6.72
CA GLY A 246 7.73 -2.11 6.06
C GLY A 246 7.51 -3.57 6.47
N ILE A 247 7.22 -3.82 7.76
CA ILE A 247 6.87 -5.16 8.27
C ILE A 247 5.54 -5.64 7.68
N ILE A 248 4.51 -4.79 7.67
CA ILE A 248 3.18 -5.11 7.11
C ILE A 248 3.28 -5.43 5.62
N LEU A 249 3.98 -4.59 4.85
CA LEU A 249 4.17 -4.76 3.42
C LEU A 249 5.06 -5.98 3.11
N GLY A 250 6.08 -6.27 3.92
CA GLY A 250 6.88 -7.49 3.81
C GLY A 250 6.05 -8.75 4.07
N TRP A 251 5.13 -8.72 5.04
CA TRP A 251 4.16 -9.79 5.26
C TRP A 251 3.19 -9.94 4.09
N LEU A 252 2.66 -8.84 3.57
CA LEU A 252 1.79 -8.82 2.39
C LEU A 252 2.48 -9.46 1.19
N TYR A 253 3.72 -9.06 0.93
CA TYR A 253 4.56 -9.60 -0.12
C TYR A 253 4.72 -11.12 0.02
N PHE A 254 5.14 -11.56 1.20
CA PHE A 254 5.36 -12.99 1.46
C PHE A 254 4.07 -13.80 1.30
N ARG A 255 2.94 -13.30 1.82
CA ARG A 255 1.68 -14.06 1.91
C ARG A 255 0.81 -14.01 0.66
N PHE A 256 0.76 -12.86 -0.02
CA PHE A 256 -0.15 -12.57 -1.13
C PHE A 256 0.58 -12.22 -2.44
N GLY A 257 1.87 -11.90 -2.39
CA GLY A 257 2.71 -11.61 -3.54
C GLY A 257 3.04 -10.13 -3.72
N LEU A 258 3.80 -9.83 -4.76
CA LEU A 258 4.32 -8.49 -5.05
C LEU A 258 3.20 -7.49 -5.40
N LEU A 259 2.20 -7.92 -6.16
CA LEU A 259 1.12 -7.05 -6.60
C LEU A 259 0.33 -6.42 -5.42
N PRO A 260 -0.15 -7.19 -4.41
CA PRO A 260 -0.81 -6.57 -3.27
C PRO A 260 0.09 -5.64 -2.46
N ALA A 261 1.39 -5.94 -2.34
CA ALA A 261 2.32 -5.07 -1.62
C ALA A 261 2.50 -3.73 -2.35
N ILE A 262 2.69 -3.75 -3.68
CA ILE A 262 2.74 -2.55 -4.53
C ILE A 262 1.46 -1.73 -4.41
N VAL A 263 0.28 -2.35 -4.54
CA VAL A 263 -0.98 -1.59 -4.56
C VAL A 263 -1.35 -1.04 -3.18
N VAL A 264 -1.01 -1.73 -2.08
CA VAL A 264 -1.20 -1.16 -0.73
C VAL A 264 -0.29 0.04 -0.51
N HIS A 265 0.97 -0.03 -0.93
CA HIS A 265 1.91 1.09 -0.82
C HIS A 265 1.52 2.25 -1.76
N TRP A 266 1.11 1.96 -3.00
CA TRP A 266 0.49 2.96 -3.87
C TRP A 266 -0.73 3.63 -3.21
N GLY A 267 -1.49 2.87 -2.42
CA GLY A 267 -2.60 3.36 -1.61
C GLY A 267 -2.18 4.42 -0.58
N THR A 268 -1.01 4.28 0.05
CA THR A 268 -0.50 5.26 1.03
C THR A 268 0.13 6.49 0.40
N ASN A 269 0.35 6.45 -0.91
CA ASN A 269 1.02 7.49 -1.68
C ASN A 269 0.03 8.10 -2.68
N TYR A 270 0.13 7.72 -3.96
CA TYR A 270 -0.69 8.24 -5.05
C TYR A 270 -2.17 8.37 -4.71
N PHE A 271 -2.80 7.36 -4.08
CA PHE A 271 -4.24 7.42 -3.77
C PHE A 271 -4.56 8.59 -2.83
N ILE A 272 -3.88 8.67 -1.68
CA ILE A 272 -4.11 9.74 -0.70
C ILE A 272 -3.73 11.10 -1.29
N PHE A 273 -2.57 11.20 -1.94
CA PHE A 273 -2.07 12.44 -2.52
C PHE A 273 -2.93 12.94 -3.70
N SER A 274 -3.52 12.04 -4.51
CA SER A 274 -4.48 12.44 -5.56
C SER A 274 -5.66 13.20 -4.97
N TYR A 275 -6.16 12.77 -3.82
CA TYR A 275 -7.25 13.44 -3.12
C TYR A 275 -6.79 14.73 -2.44
N ALA A 276 -5.62 14.74 -1.81
CA ALA A 276 -5.05 15.94 -1.17
C ALA A 276 -4.82 17.06 -2.20
N HIS A 277 -4.13 16.76 -3.31
CA HIS A 277 -3.92 17.73 -4.37
C HIS A 277 -5.23 18.14 -5.04
N PHE A 278 -6.17 17.22 -5.28
CA PHE A 278 -7.48 17.60 -5.83
C PHE A 278 -8.21 18.60 -4.93
N VAL A 279 -8.23 18.36 -3.62
CA VAL A 279 -8.84 19.29 -2.64
C VAL A 279 -8.08 20.62 -2.61
N SER A 280 -6.75 20.58 -2.56
CA SER A 280 -5.90 21.78 -2.58
C SER A 280 -6.21 22.65 -3.80
N GLN A 281 -6.21 22.07 -4.99
CA GLN A 281 -6.38 22.81 -6.25
C GLN A 281 -7.81 23.35 -6.42
N ILE A 282 -8.84 22.61 -6.01
CA ILE A 282 -10.23 23.07 -6.12
C ILE A 282 -10.57 24.17 -5.11
N ASN A 283 -9.89 24.20 -3.96
CA ASN A 283 -10.17 25.15 -2.88
C ASN A 283 -9.12 26.27 -2.79
N GLU A 284 -8.10 26.28 -3.66
CA GLU A 284 -7.00 27.26 -3.65
C GLU A 284 -6.30 27.35 -2.28
N ILE A 285 -6.11 26.20 -1.63
CA ILE A 285 -5.42 26.05 -0.35
C ILE A 285 -4.12 25.26 -0.54
N SER A 286 -3.19 25.37 0.42
CA SER A 286 -1.97 24.55 0.40
C SER A 286 -2.29 23.05 0.51
N VAL A 287 -1.39 22.20 0.03
CA VAL A 287 -1.53 20.73 0.15
C VAL A 287 -1.56 20.32 1.63
N ASP A 288 -0.76 20.97 2.48
CA ASP A 288 -0.78 20.74 3.92
C ASP A 288 -2.14 21.05 4.54
N GLU A 289 -2.76 22.19 4.20
CA GLU A 289 -4.11 22.53 4.65
C GLU A 289 -5.18 21.55 4.12
N ALA A 290 -4.99 21.00 2.92
CA ALA A 290 -5.90 20.02 2.33
C ALA A 290 -5.97 18.71 3.14
N PHE A 291 -4.90 18.32 3.84
CA PHE A 291 -4.92 17.18 4.77
C PHE A 291 -5.83 17.40 5.98
N TYR A 292 -6.11 18.65 6.36
CA TYR A 292 -7.06 18.99 7.41
C TYR A 292 -8.48 19.26 6.90
N HIS A 293 -8.71 19.18 5.58
CA HIS A 293 -10.03 19.43 4.99
C HIS A 293 -11.06 18.35 5.41
N PRO A 294 -12.33 18.72 5.65
CA PRO A 294 -13.37 17.78 6.12
C PRO A 294 -13.52 16.51 5.27
N LEU A 295 -13.28 16.58 3.96
CA LEU A 295 -13.29 15.42 3.07
C LEU A 295 -12.22 14.40 3.45
N LEU A 296 -10.95 14.83 3.59
CA LEU A 296 -9.85 13.91 3.91
C LEU A 296 -9.95 13.37 5.32
N ASN A 297 -10.38 14.21 6.27
CA ASN A 297 -10.66 13.75 7.64
C ASN A 297 -11.77 12.68 7.65
N SER A 298 -12.83 12.84 6.85
CA SER A 298 -13.89 11.82 6.73
C SER A 298 -13.36 10.51 6.12
N MET A 299 -12.47 10.59 5.12
CA MET A 299 -11.81 9.43 4.53
C MET A 299 -10.93 8.72 5.57
N GLU A 300 -10.13 9.46 6.32
CA GLU A 300 -9.29 8.92 7.39
C GLU A 300 -10.12 8.18 8.44
N VAL A 301 -11.22 8.77 8.91
CA VAL A 301 -12.14 8.10 9.85
C VAL A 301 -12.67 6.78 9.27
N ILE A 302 -13.04 6.74 7.99
CA ILE A 302 -13.47 5.50 7.32
C ILE A 302 -12.34 4.47 7.32
N PHE A 303 -11.10 4.88 7.03
CA PHE A 303 -9.93 3.99 7.03
C PHE A 303 -9.64 3.44 8.43
N LEU A 304 -9.70 4.28 9.46
CA LEU A 304 -9.48 3.88 10.85
C LEU A 304 -10.55 2.89 11.33
N ILE A 305 -11.83 3.18 11.08
CA ILE A 305 -12.93 2.24 11.40
C ILE A 305 -12.74 0.91 10.67
N SER A 306 -12.43 0.96 9.37
CA SER A 306 -12.14 -0.24 8.57
C SER A 306 -10.95 -1.02 9.09
N GLY A 307 -9.90 -0.33 9.55
CA GLY A 307 -8.70 -0.92 10.16
C GLY A 307 -9.05 -1.67 11.46
N VAL A 308 -9.84 -1.05 12.33
CA VAL A 308 -10.28 -1.65 13.60
C VAL A 308 -11.12 -2.90 13.36
N VAL A 309 -12.09 -2.82 12.44
CA VAL A 309 -12.94 -3.96 12.08
C VAL A 309 -12.10 -5.08 11.46
N SER A 310 -11.19 -4.75 10.53
CA SER A 310 -10.30 -5.70 9.87
C SER A 310 -9.38 -6.42 10.85
N LEU A 311 -8.76 -5.68 11.78
CA LEU A 311 -7.89 -6.23 12.81
C LEU A 311 -8.67 -7.12 13.79
N THR A 312 -9.86 -6.70 14.20
CA THR A 312 -10.75 -7.48 15.07
C THR A 312 -11.11 -8.81 14.42
N LEU A 313 -11.52 -8.80 13.14
CA LEU A 313 -11.85 -10.01 12.40
C LEU A 313 -10.64 -10.95 12.25
N LEU A 314 -9.43 -10.40 12.03
CA LEU A 314 -8.20 -11.17 11.95
C LEU A 314 -7.90 -11.89 13.27
N ILE A 315 -8.01 -11.17 14.40
CA ILE A 315 -7.77 -11.70 15.74
C ILE A 315 -8.80 -12.78 16.09
N LEU A 316 -10.09 -12.53 15.87
CA LEU A 316 -11.17 -13.49 16.13
C LEU A 316 -10.99 -14.77 15.29
N THR A 317 -10.66 -14.62 14.01
CA THR A 317 -10.43 -15.77 13.12
C THR A 317 -9.23 -16.60 13.58
N TYR A 318 -8.14 -15.94 14.01
CA TYR A 318 -6.98 -16.62 14.55
C TYR A 318 -7.30 -17.46 15.79
N PHE A 319 -7.98 -16.88 16.79
CA PHE A 319 -8.36 -17.61 18.01
C PHE A 319 -9.32 -18.76 17.74
N ASN A 320 -10.29 -18.58 16.83
CA ASN A 320 -11.19 -19.66 16.43
C ASN A 320 -10.46 -20.82 15.74
N SER A 321 -9.46 -20.52 14.90
CA SER A 321 -8.67 -21.56 14.23
C SER A 321 -7.86 -22.41 15.22
N LYS A 322 -7.24 -21.78 16.24
CA LYS A 322 -6.55 -22.49 17.32
C LYS A 322 -7.47 -23.39 18.12
N LYS A 323 -8.66 -22.89 18.48
CA LYS A 323 -9.65 -23.66 19.23
C LYS A 323 -10.13 -24.89 18.47
N LYS A 324 -10.30 -24.78 17.14
CA LYS A 324 -10.66 -25.92 16.29
C LYS A 324 -9.55 -26.98 16.25
N SER A 325 -8.29 -26.55 16.08
CA SER A 325 -7.13 -27.46 16.10
C SER A 325 -6.94 -28.20 17.42
N GLN A 326 -7.37 -27.63 18.55
CA GLN A 326 -7.32 -28.29 19.87
C GLN A 326 -8.46 -29.28 20.12
N LEU A 327 -9.56 -29.19 19.36
CA LEU A 327 -10.72 -30.07 19.47
C LEU A 327 -10.67 -31.26 18.51
N GLU A 328 -9.77 -31.23 17.52
CA GLU A 328 -9.52 -32.31 16.56
C GLU A 328 -8.41 -33.30 17.05
N ILE A 329 -8.17 -33.36 18.36
CA ILE A 329 -7.25 -34.32 19.01
C ILE A 329 -8.04 -35.49 19.59
#